data_AF-A0A3D5RRH6-F1
#
_entry.id   AF-A0A3D5RRH6-F1
#
_cell.length_a   1.000
_cell.length_b   1.000
_cell.length_c   1.000
_cell.angle_alpha   90.00
_cell.angle_beta   90.00
_cell.angle_gamma   90.00
#
_symmetry.space_group_name_H-M   'P 1'
#
loop_
_entity.id
_entity.type
_entity.pdbx_description
1 polymer ?
#
loop_
_entity_poly.entity_id
_entity_poly.type
_entity_poly.pdbx_seq_one_letter_code
_entity_poly.pdbx_strand_id
1 'polypeptide(L)' 'MKISARVKKILSGYESDNPGTKTNLARILMHGRLGGTGKMVILPVDQGFE' A
#
# COMPACT_ATOMS: atom_id res chain seq x y z
N MET A 1 10.49 5.84 -10.22
CA MET A 1 11.11 5.39 -8.95
C MET A 1 11.09 3.87 -8.91
N LYS A 2 12.18 3.22 -8.49
CA LYS A 2 12.23 1.76 -8.30
C LYS A 2 11.44 1.39 -7.04
N ILE A 3 10.60 0.35 -7.10
CA ILE A 3 9.89 -0.17 -5.91
C ILE A 3 10.92 -0.62 -4.88
N SER A 4 10.71 -0.28 -3.61
CA SER A 4 11.61 -0.66 -2.53
C SER A 4 11.56 -2.17 -2.27
N ALA A 5 12.66 -2.75 -1.80
CA ALA A 5 12.70 -4.17 -1.45
C ALA A 5 11.65 -4.55 -0.38
N ARG A 6 11.36 -3.61 0.54
CA ARG A 6 10.37 -3.81 1.60
C ARG A 6 8.96 -3.88 1.03
N VAL A 7 8.59 -2.96 0.14
CA VAL A 7 7.29 -2.97 -0.54
C VAL A 7 7.15 -4.19 -1.45
N LYS A 8 8.22 -4.58 -2.17
CA LYS A 8 8.21 -5.80 -2.98
C LYS A 8 7.90 -7.06 -2.17
N LYS A 9 8.45 -7.18 -0.95
CA LYS A 9 8.16 -8.30 -0.03
C LYS A 9 6.71 -8.29 0.48
N ILE A 10 6.08 -7.13 0.61
CA ILE A 10 4.66 -7.05 0.98
C ILE A 10 3.81 -7.52 -0.22
N LEU A 11 4.11 -7.03 -1.42
CA LEU A 11 3.36 -7.37 -2.63
C LEU A 11 3.42 -8.87 -2.99
N SER A 12 4.50 -9.57 -2.61
CA SER A 12 4.59 -11.02 -2.81
C SER A 12 3.60 -11.82 -1.96
N GLY A 13 2.92 -11.19 -0.98
CA GLY A 13 1.81 -11.81 -0.26
C GLY A 13 0.48 -11.79 -1.01
N TYR A 14 0.39 -11.03 -2.11
CA TYR A 14 -0.84 -10.82 -2.88
C TYR A 14 -0.74 -11.48 -4.27
N GLU A 15 0.09 -12.52 -4.44
CA GLU A 15 0.38 -13.07 -5.77
C GLU A 15 -0.86 -13.62 -6.49
N SER A 16 -1.83 -14.12 -5.73
CA SER A 16 -3.12 -14.63 -6.20
C SER A 16 -4.12 -13.54 -6.59
N ASP A 17 -3.87 -12.27 -6.23
CA ASP A 17 -4.71 -11.15 -6.62
C ASP A 17 -4.42 -10.65 -8.03
N ASN A 18 -5.41 -9.98 -8.62
CA ASN A 18 -5.26 -9.41 -9.94
C ASN A 18 -4.18 -8.31 -9.99
N PRO A 19 -3.59 -8.04 -11.17
CA PRO A 19 -2.55 -7.02 -11.32
C PRO A 19 -2.96 -5.60 -10.88
N GLY A 20 -4.26 -5.28 -10.96
CA GLY A 20 -4.81 -3.99 -10.53
C GLY A 20 -4.69 -3.80 -9.02
N THR A 21 -5.01 -4.82 -8.23
CA THR A 21 -4.86 -4.83 -6.77
C THR A 21 -3.40 -4.58 -6.38
N LYS A 22 -2.45 -5.32 -6.95
CA LYS A 22 -1.01 -5.13 -6.67
C LYS A 22 -0.54 -3.73 -7.05
N THR A 23 -1.02 -3.19 -8.17
CA THR A 23 -0.67 -1.84 -8.63
C THR A 23 -1.18 -0.77 -7.68
N ASN A 24 -2.42 -0.88 -7.20
CA ASN A 24 -2.99 0.06 -6.24
C ASN A 24 -2.30 -0.02 -4.88
N LEU A 25 -2.03 -1.22 -4.38
CA LEU A 25 -1.25 -1.41 -3.15
C LEU A 25 0.16 -0.82 -3.26
N ALA A 26 0.83 -1.06 -4.39
CA ALA A 26 2.14 -0.47 -4.66
C ALA A 26 2.06 1.06 -4.67
N ARG A 27 1.03 1.65 -5.28
CA ARG A 27 0.81 3.11 -5.28
C ARG A 27 0.64 3.65 -3.87
N ILE A 28 -0.22 3.05 -3.05
CA ILE A 28 -0.47 3.49 -1.67
C ILE A 28 0.81 3.39 -0.83
N LEU A 29 1.50 2.25 -0.87
CA LEU A 29 2.71 1.99 -0.08
C LEU A 29 3.94 2.80 -0.52
N MET A 30 3.91 3.35 -1.74
CA MET A 30 4.96 4.21 -2.28
C MET A 30 4.62 5.70 -2.19
N HIS A 31 3.44 6.07 -1.67
CA HIS A 31 2.98 7.45 -1.62
C HIS A 31 3.42 8.20 -0.35
N GLY A 32 3.58 9.52 -0.48
CA GLY A 32 3.80 10.44 0.62
C GLY A 32 5.10 10.22 1.40
N ARG A 33 5.15 10.73 2.62
CA ARG A 33 6.36 10.70 3.48
C ARG A 33 6.77 9.29 3.91
N LEU A 34 5.83 8.34 3.95
CA LEU A 34 6.11 6.94 4.29
C LEU A 34 6.37 6.07 3.05
N GLY A 35 6.38 6.66 1.86
CA GLY A 35 6.59 5.95 0.60
C GLY A 35 7.85 5.09 0.61
N GLY A 36 7.71 3.82 0.25
CA GLY A 36 8.83 2.87 0.18
C GLY A 36 9.28 2.30 1.51
N THR A 37 8.76 2.77 2.66
CA THR A 37 9.06 2.20 3.98
C THR A 37 8.35 0.88 4.25
N GLY A 38 7.27 0.60 3.50
CA GLY A 38 6.36 -0.51 3.76
C GLY A 38 5.46 -0.30 4.98
N LYS A 39 5.37 0.92 5.50
CA LYS A 39 4.45 1.32 6.57
C LYS A 39 3.35 2.21 5.99
N MET A 40 2.15 2.07 6.53
CA MET A 40 0.98 2.88 6.19
C MET A 40 0.30 3.31 7.48
N VAL A 41 -0.13 4.56 7.53
CA VAL A 41 -0.97 5.06 8.62
C VAL A 41 -2.39 5.13 8.07
N ILE A 42 -3.30 4.42 8.74
CA ILE A 42 -4.73 4.53 8.49
C ILE A 42 -5.28 5.37 9.63
N LEU A 43 -5.86 6.52 9.29
CA LEU A 43 -6.63 7.30 10.26
C LEU A 43 -8.08 6.85 10.14
N PRO A 44 -8.60 6.05 11.09
CA PRO A 44 -10.03 5.82 11.16
C PRO A 44 -10.67 7.17 11.52
N VAL A 45 -11.53 7.67 10.64
CA VAL A 45 -12.38 8.80 10.93
C VAL A 45 -13.79 8.24 10.95
N ASP A 46 -14.46 8.30 12.10
CA ASP A 46 -15.90 8.11 12.16
C ASP A 46 -16.53 9.32 11.51
N GLN A 47 -16.88 9.20 10.23
CA GLN A 47 -17.91 10.05 9.66
C GLN A 47 -19.20 9.57 10.30
N GLY A 48 -19.66 10.22 11.37
CA GLY A 48 -20.93 9.88 12.00
C GLY A 48 -22.03 9.80 10.94
N PHE A 49 -22.40 8.58 10.57
CA PHE A 49 -23.57 8.30 9.75
C PHE A 49 -24.69 7.98 10.75
N GLU A 50 -25.54 8.98 10.97
CA GLU A 50 -26.91 8.81 11.45
C GLU A 50 -27.86 8.92 10.24
#